data_AF-A0A960MSF3-F1
#
_entry.id   AF-A0A960MSF3-F1
#
_cell.length_a   1.000
_cell.length_b   1.000
_cell.length_c   1.000
_cell.angle_alpha   90.00
_cell.angle_beta   90.00
_cell.angle_gamma   90.00
#
_symmetry.space_group_name_H-M   'P 1'
#
loop_
_entity.id
_entity.type
_entity.pdbx_description
1 polymer ?
#
loop_
_entity_poly.entity_id
_entity_poly.type
_entity_poly.pdbx_seq_one_letter_code
_entity_poly.pdbx_strand_id
1 'polypeptide(L)'
;VRPDKLEKLGSQPLQAPVVIAIGMKRQPGAKIPEIEEIEAVACAVQNMHLTASAIGLAGAWLTPPIVYSDEMRDWLGLEPGDLCLGLFYLGWPKSEEWPETARSDLADKIVFHR
;
A
#
# COMPACT_ATOMS: atom_id res chain seq x y z
N VAL A 1 8.11 20.71 -6.23
CA VAL A 1 6.79 20.45 -5.60
C VAL A 1 6.30 21.75 -4.98
N ARG A 2 5.02 22.11 -5.08
CA ARG A 2 4.51 23.34 -4.46
C ARG A 2 4.62 23.22 -2.91
N PRO A 3 4.90 24.31 -2.17
CA PRO A 3 5.14 24.24 -0.72
C PRO A 3 3.99 23.59 0.08
N ASP A 4 2.74 23.91 -0.28
CA ASP A 4 1.52 23.34 0.31
C ASP A 4 1.47 21.81 0.22
N LYS A 5 1.93 21.25 -0.92
CA LYS A 5 1.95 19.80 -1.12
C LYS A 5 3.05 19.13 -0.30
N LEU A 6 4.17 19.82 -0.07
CA LEU A 6 5.29 19.28 0.69
C LEU A 6 4.97 19.18 2.18
N GLU A 7 4.35 20.21 2.75
CA GLU A 7 3.87 20.19 4.14
C GLU A 7 2.82 19.10 4.37
N LYS A 8 1.90 18.94 3.41
CA LYS A 8 0.89 17.87 3.47
C LYS A 8 1.54 16.48 3.43
N LEU A 9 2.55 16.28 2.58
CA LEU A 9 3.27 15.00 2.50
C LEU A 9 3.98 14.66 3.83
N GLY A 10 4.57 15.64 4.51
CA GLY A 10 5.24 15.43 5.79
C GLY A 10 4.29 15.18 6.96
N SER A 11 3.11 15.80 6.95
CA SER A 11 2.12 15.68 8.04
C SER A 11 1.22 14.45 7.89
N GLN A 12 1.04 13.92 6.69
CA GLN A 12 0.13 12.79 6.44
C GLN A 12 0.53 11.52 7.20
N PRO A 13 1.80 11.06 7.20
CA PRO A 13 2.29 9.96 8.06
C PRO A 13 1.92 10.10 9.54
N LEU A 14 1.92 11.33 10.05
CA LEU A 14 1.65 11.62 11.46
C LEU A 14 0.17 11.47 11.86
N GLN A 15 -0.72 11.22 10.89
CA GLN A 15 -2.15 11.02 11.14
C GLN A 15 -2.50 9.59 11.58
N ALA A 16 -1.55 8.65 11.50
CA ALA A 16 -1.71 7.29 12.00
C ALA A 16 -0.71 7.00 13.12
N PRO A 17 -1.08 6.20 14.13
CA PRO A 17 -0.16 5.81 15.19
C PRO A 17 0.95 4.88 14.67
N VAL A 18 0.69 4.14 13.58
CA VAL A 18 1.67 3.26 12.95
C VAL A 18 1.65 3.46 11.44
N VAL A 19 2.84 3.56 10.84
CA VAL A 19 3.04 3.56 9.39
C VAL A 19 4.07 2.49 9.04
N ILE A 20 3.73 1.60 8.12
CA ILE A 20 4.58 0.50 7.65
C ILE A 20 4.93 0.76 6.19
N ALA A 21 6.22 0.82 5.86
CA ALA A 21 6.65 0.88 4.47
C ALA A 21 6.45 -0.49 3.79
N ILE A 22 5.85 -0.49 2.61
CA ILE A 22 5.59 -1.70 1.83
C ILE A 22 6.73 -1.83 0.82
N GLY A 23 7.71 -2.66 1.15
CA GLY A 23 8.82 -2.99 0.26
C GLY A 23 8.60 -4.33 -0.44
N MET A 24 8.86 -4.39 -1.74
CA MET A 24 9.10 -5.61 -2.48
C MET A 24 10.61 -5.77 -2.65
N LYS A 25 11.16 -6.90 -2.19
CA LYS A 25 12.56 -7.28 -2.41
C LYS A 25 12.63 -8.28 -3.54
N ARG A 26 13.39 -7.96 -4.60
CA ARG A 26 13.56 -8.86 -5.74
C ARG A 26 14.34 -10.08 -5.31
N GLN A 27 13.94 -11.24 -5.81
CA GLN A 27 14.77 -12.42 -5.60
C GLN A 27 16.10 -12.31 -6.36
N PRO A 28 17.17 -12.95 -5.85
CA PRO A 28 18.42 -13.09 -6.57
C PRO A 28 18.22 -13.79 -7.93
N GLY A 29 18.72 -13.17 -9.00
CA GLY A 29 18.66 -13.72 -10.35
C GLY A 29 17.30 -13.60 -11.04
N ALA A 30 16.33 -12.89 -10.44
CA ALA A 30 15.08 -12.46 -11.09
C ALA A 30 14.31 -13.57 -11.84
N LYS A 31 14.25 -14.77 -11.25
CA LYS A 31 13.63 -15.95 -11.90
C LYS A 31 12.11 -15.85 -11.99
N ILE A 32 11.47 -15.18 -11.02
CA ILE A 32 10.03 -14.90 -11.02
C ILE A 32 9.83 -13.52 -11.69
N PRO A 33 8.86 -13.41 -12.61
CA PRO A 33 8.45 -12.14 -13.17
C PRO A 33 8.18 -11.10 -12.08
N GLU A 34 8.60 -9.86 -12.32
CA GLU A 34 8.43 -8.77 -11.35
C GLU A 34 6.97 -8.58 -10.93
N ILE A 35 6.04 -8.70 -11.88
CA ILE A 35 4.61 -8.57 -11.61
C ILE A 35 4.11 -9.60 -10.59
N GLU A 36 4.58 -10.84 -10.64
CA GLU A 36 4.16 -11.89 -9.70
C GLU A 36 4.67 -11.61 -8.28
N GLU A 37 5.86 -11.00 -8.14
CA GLU A 37 6.36 -10.55 -6.83
C GLU A 37 5.60 -9.32 -6.31
N ILE A 38 5.20 -8.39 -7.19
CA ILE A 38 4.32 -7.26 -6.83
C ILE A 38 2.96 -7.77 -6.35
N GLU A 39 2.35 -8.71 -7.08
CA GLU A 39 1.07 -9.33 -6.73
C GLU A 39 1.14 -10.07 -5.38
N ALA A 40 2.24 -10.78 -5.11
CA ALA A 40 2.47 -11.44 -3.83
C ALA A 40 2.49 -10.43 -2.66
N VAL A 41 3.17 -9.29 -2.82
CA VAL A 41 3.17 -8.22 -1.81
C VAL A 41 1.78 -7.59 -1.68
N ALA A 42 1.07 -7.37 -2.79
CA ALA A 42 -0.30 -6.83 -2.75
C ALA A 42 -1.25 -7.76 -1.97
N CYS A 43 -1.12 -9.08 -2.14
CA CYS A 43 -1.86 -10.07 -1.36
C CYS A 43 -1.51 -10.00 0.14
N ALA A 44 -0.22 -9.83 0.47
CA ALA A 44 0.23 -9.67 1.85
C ALA A 44 -0.38 -8.41 2.51
N VAL A 45 -0.43 -7.29 1.78
CA VAL A 45 -1.06 -6.05 2.27
C VAL A 45 -2.58 -6.21 2.44
N GLN A 46 -3.25 -6.93 1.54
CA GLN A 46 -4.67 -7.25 1.70
C GLN A 46 -4.91 -8.13 2.95
N ASN A 47 -4.02 -9.09 3.23
CA ASN A 47 -4.09 -9.89 4.46
C ASN A 47 -3.88 -9.02 5.71
N MET A 48 -3.02 -8.00 5.65
CA MET A 48 -2.88 -7.01 6.72
C MET A 48 -4.17 -6.21 6.93
N HIS A 49 -4.85 -5.79 5.86
CA HIS A 49 -6.17 -5.15 5.96
C HIS A 49 -7.19 -6.05 6.68
N LEU A 50 -7.32 -7.30 6.23
CA LEU A 50 -8.25 -8.26 6.84
C LEU A 50 -7.94 -8.50 8.32
N THR A 51 -6.66 -8.66 8.66
CA THR A 51 -6.21 -8.86 10.04
C THR A 51 -6.50 -7.64 10.90
N ALA A 52 -6.19 -6.44 10.42
CA ALA A 52 -6.47 -5.19 11.11
C ALA A 52 -7.97 -5.06 11.41
N SER A 53 -8.83 -5.26 10.41
CA SER A 53 -10.28 -5.22 10.58
C SER A 53 -10.79 -6.25 11.57
N ALA A 54 -10.26 -7.48 11.55
CA ALA A 54 -10.65 -8.54 12.47
C ALA A 54 -10.36 -8.22 13.95
N ILE A 55 -9.37 -7.36 14.22
CA ILE A 55 -9.01 -6.92 15.58
C ILE A 55 -9.48 -5.50 15.90
N GLY A 56 -10.39 -4.93 15.10
CA GLY A 56 -10.98 -3.61 15.34
C GLY A 56 -10.09 -2.42 14.95
N LEU A 57 -9.06 -2.64 14.14
CA LEU A 57 -8.21 -1.59 13.58
C LEU A 57 -8.63 -1.22 12.15
N ALA A 58 -8.29 0.00 11.76
CA ALA A 58 -8.42 0.54 10.42
C ALA A 58 -7.05 0.58 9.73
N GLY A 59 -7.01 0.16 8.47
CA GLY A 59 -5.82 0.22 7.61
C GLY A 59 -6.07 1.06 6.37
N ALA A 60 -5.06 1.77 5.88
CA ALA A 60 -5.07 2.44 4.59
C ALA A 60 -3.73 2.28 3.86
N TRP A 61 -3.76 1.72 2.65
CA TRP A 61 -2.61 1.69 1.75
C TRP A 61 -2.63 2.92 0.86
N LEU A 62 -1.61 3.78 1.01
CA LEU A 62 -1.43 4.98 0.19
C LEU A 62 -0.10 4.94 -0.56
N THR A 63 -0.09 5.54 -1.75
CA THR A 63 1.08 5.63 -2.64
C THR A 63 1.43 7.07 -2.99
N PRO A 64 1.84 7.90 -2.00
CA PRO A 64 2.26 9.27 -2.28
C PRO A 64 3.49 9.27 -3.19
N PRO A 65 3.73 10.29 -4.04
CA PRO A 65 4.79 10.26 -5.06
C PRO A 65 6.19 9.92 -4.54
N ILE A 66 6.49 10.23 -3.28
CA ILE A 66 7.77 9.91 -2.63
C ILE A 66 8.07 8.41 -2.58
N VAL A 67 7.06 7.54 -2.57
CA VAL A 67 7.29 6.09 -2.47
C VAL A 67 7.99 5.54 -3.72
N TYR A 68 7.92 6.24 -4.84
CA TYR A 68 8.56 5.84 -6.09
C TYR A 68 9.93 6.49 -6.31
N SER A 69 10.44 7.26 -5.35
CA SER A 69 11.70 7.98 -5.51
C SER A 69 12.91 7.11 -5.12
N ASP A 70 14.05 7.37 -5.77
CA ASP A 70 15.31 6.70 -5.45
C ASP A 70 15.72 6.98 -4.00
N GLU A 71 15.47 8.19 -3.49
CA GLU A 71 15.78 8.56 -2.12
C GLU A 71 14.98 7.76 -1.09
N MET A 72 13.70 7.45 -1.36
CA MET A 72 12.89 6.61 -0.49
C MET A 72 13.40 5.17 -0.50
N ARG A 73 13.71 4.63 -1.69
CA ARG A 73 14.27 3.28 -1.83
C ARG A 73 15.58 3.17 -1.03
N ASP A 74 16.48 4.11 -1.23
CA ASP A 74 17.79 4.12 -0.59
C ASP A 74 17.65 4.31 0.94
N TRP A 75 16.73 5.16 1.40
CA TRP A 75 16.42 5.36 2.82
C TRP A 75 15.86 4.09 3.48
N LEU A 76 15.04 3.32 2.75
CA LEU A 76 14.52 2.03 3.20
C LEU A 76 15.56 0.89 3.14
N GLY A 77 16.77 1.14 2.62
CA GLY A 77 17.79 0.13 2.43
C GLY A 77 17.43 -0.91 1.36
N LEU A 78 16.59 -0.52 0.40
CA LEU A 78 16.20 -1.35 -0.73
C LEU A 78 17.28 -1.27 -1.83
N GLU A 79 17.58 -2.39 -2.47
CA GLU A 79 18.63 -2.51 -3.50
C GLU A 79 18.12 -2.10 -4.89
N PRO A 80 19.00 -1.87 -5.87
CA PRO A 80 18.57 -1.66 -7.26
C PRO A 80 17.70 -2.82 -7.75
N GLY A 81 16.46 -2.50 -8.18
CA GLY A 81 15.45 -3.46 -8.60
C GLY A 81 14.39 -3.75 -7.53
N ASP A 82 14.69 -3.53 -6.24
CA ASP A 82 13.68 -3.53 -5.19
C ASP A 82 12.74 -2.32 -5.34
N LEU A 83 11.51 -2.46 -4.89
CA LEU A 83 10.46 -1.45 -5.06
C LEU A 83 9.82 -1.09 -3.72
N CYS A 84 9.61 0.19 -3.47
CA CYS A 84 8.67 0.64 -2.45
C CYS A 84 7.29 0.81 -3.11
N LEU A 85 6.35 -0.05 -2.72
CA LEU A 85 5.01 -0.13 -3.30
C LEU A 85 3.99 0.74 -2.56
N GLY A 86 4.39 1.39 -1.47
CA GLY A 86 3.55 2.32 -0.73
C GLY A 86 3.80 2.34 0.77
N LEU A 87 2.87 2.99 1.48
CA LEU A 87 2.84 3.07 2.92
C LEU A 87 1.50 2.53 3.41
N PHE A 88 1.54 1.67 4.42
CA PHE A 88 0.36 1.15 5.12
C PHE A 88 0.19 1.88 6.45
N TYR A 89 -0.87 2.66 6.54
CA TYR A 89 -1.26 3.41 7.73
C TYR A 89 -2.19 2.54 8.56
N LEU A 90 -1.88 2.37 9.85
CA LEU A 90 -2.63 1.50 10.74
C LEU A 90 -2.95 2.23 12.04
N GLY A 91 -4.18 2.09 12.52
CA GLY A 91 -4.61 2.65 13.80
C GLY A 91 -6.07 2.38 14.12
N TRP A 92 -6.58 2.99 15.17
CA TRP A 92 -8.00 2.94 15.49
C TRP A 92 -8.79 3.90 14.60
N PRO A 93 -9.97 3.47 14.09
CA PRO A 93 -10.85 4.37 13.36
C PRO A 93 -11.31 5.52 14.27
N LYS A 94 -11.45 6.73 13.72
CA LYS A 94 -11.90 7.92 14.46
C LYS A 94 -13.40 7.87 14.79
N SER A 95 -14.17 7.11 14.02
CA SER A 95 -15.60 6.88 14.19
C SER A 95 -15.95 5.49 13.66
N GLU A 96 -17.11 4.97 14.07
CA GLU A 96 -17.67 3.73 13.50
C GLU A 96 -18.38 3.97 12.15
N GLU A 97 -18.47 5.23 11.73
CA GLU A 97 -19.03 5.62 10.44
C GLU A 97 -18.04 5.31 9.32
N TRP A 98 -18.28 4.21 8.62
CA TRP A 98 -17.53 3.88 7.42
C TRP A 98 -18.16 4.55 6.19
N PRO A 99 -17.35 5.07 5.26
CA PRO A 99 -17.87 5.62 4.02
C PRO A 99 -18.62 4.54 3.24
N GLU A 100 -19.83 4.87 2.79
CA GLU A 100 -20.54 4.02 1.84
C GLU A 100 -19.71 3.92 0.55
N THR A 101 -19.46 2.70 0.10
CA THR A 101 -18.74 2.47 -1.14
C THR A 101 -19.62 1.69 -2.11
N ALA A 102 -19.85 2.27 -3.29
CA ALA A 102 -20.58 1.58 -4.34
C ALA A 102 -19.68 0.51 -4.97
N ARG A 103 -20.11 -0.74 -4.91
CA ARG A 103 -19.55 -1.82 -5.73
C ARG A 103 -20.44 -1.97 -6.96
N SER A 104 -19.85 -1.95 -8.15
CA SER A 104 -20.57 -2.37 -9.36
C SER A 104 -20.79 -3.88 -9.37
N ASP A 105 -21.78 -4.33 -10.13
CA ASP A 105 -22.14 -5.73 -10.24
C ASP A 105 -20.91 -6.57 -10.62
N LEU A 106 -20.88 -7.81 -10.11
CA LEU A 106 -19.86 -8.79 -10.45
C LEU A 106 -20.00 -9.23 -11.92
N ALA A 107 -21.23 -9.31 -12.43
CA ALA A 107 -21.51 -9.71 -13.80
C ALA A 107 -20.83 -8.79 -14.83
N ASP A 108 -20.67 -7.50 -14.50
CA ASP A 108 -19.98 -6.53 -15.35
C ASP A 108 -18.46 -6.73 -15.43
N LYS A 109 -17.90 -7.60 -14.57
CA LYS A 109 -16.44 -7.83 -14.44
C LYS A 109 -16.00 -9.25 -14.79
N ILE A 110 -16.91 -10.16 -15.15
CA ILE A 110 -16.59 -11.55 -15.45
C ILE A 110 -16.98 -11.91 -16.89
N VAL A 111 -16.01 -12.46 -17.63
CA VAL A 111 -16.24 -13.05 -18.95
C VAL A 111 -15.92 -14.55 -18.86
N PHE A 112 -16.90 -15.39 -19.15
CA PHE A 112 -16.73 -16.84 -19.20
C PHE A 112 -16.39 -17.30 -20.62
N HIS A 113 -15.31 -18.05 -20.77
CA HIS A 113 -14.96 -18.74 -22.00
C HIS A 113 -15.19 -20.25 -21.81
N ARG A 114 -15.73 -20.91 -22.84
CA ARG A 114 -15.91 -22.37 -22.87
C ARG A 114 -14.93 -22.99 -23.84
#